data_AF-A0A218XU22-F1
#
_entry.id   AF-A0A218XU22-F1
#
_cell.length_a   1.000
_cell.length_b   1.000
_cell.length_c   1.000
_cell.angle_alpha   90.00
_cell.angle_beta   90.00
_cell.angle_gamma   90.00
#
_symmetry.space_group_name_H-M   'P 1'
#
loop_
_entity.id
_entity.type
_entity.pdbx_description
1 polymer ?
#
loop_
_entity_poly.entity_id
_entity_poly.type
_entity_poly.pdbx_seq_one_letter_code
_entity_poly.pdbx_strand_id
1 'polypeptide(L)'
;MRRSVLCWILLEYVCISAASLDSGFHVGTDGSNPQLHDLGSVTGSISGRSSAIRTKSPALSFPSNDSVSCEDLEGAGSFNTTCLLSANLYLSSDLSIYGLGNIEILPHVYISCLIEGCTINFNVSGYVRIGQNAAILAGSLVFSAANMTLENGASINTTSFGGAPPSQTSGTML
;
A
#
# COMPACT_ATOMS: atom_id res chain seq x y z
N MET A 1 -44.43 -27.01 -4.22
CA MET A 1 -43.84 -25.79 -4.80
C MET A 1 -42.39 -25.54 -4.33
N ARG A 2 -41.47 -26.49 -4.53
CA ARG A 2 -40.02 -26.28 -4.23
C ARG A 2 -39.06 -26.81 -5.31
N ARG A 3 -39.58 -27.49 -6.34
CA ARG A 3 -38.77 -27.97 -7.49
C ARG A 3 -38.68 -26.97 -8.64
N SER A 4 -39.56 -25.97 -8.69
CA SER A 4 -39.63 -25.02 -9.81
C SER A 4 -38.59 -23.90 -9.73
N VAL A 5 -37.99 -23.64 -8.57
CA VAL A 5 -37.06 -22.51 -8.38
C VAL A 5 -35.63 -22.89 -8.78
N LEU A 6 -35.23 -24.15 -8.56
CA LEU A 6 -33.91 -24.65 -8.96
C LEU A 6 -33.68 -24.65 -10.47
N CYS A 7 -34.75 -24.78 -11.27
CA CYS A 7 -34.64 -24.75 -12.73
C CYS A 7 -34.39 -23.34 -13.28
N TRP A 8 -34.79 -22.29 -12.54
CA TRP A 8 -34.61 -20.90 -12.98
C TRP A 8 -33.17 -20.42 -12.73
N ILE A 9 -32.55 -20.83 -11.61
CA ILE A 9 -31.17 -20.44 -11.29
C ILE A 9 -30.16 -21.08 -12.25
N LEU A 10 -30.41 -22.29 -12.73
CA LEU A 10 -29.53 -22.94 -13.69
C LEU A 10 -29.63 -22.35 -15.12
N LEU A 11 -30.76 -21.74 -15.47
CA LEU A 11 -30.96 -21.15 -16.80
C LEU A 11 -30.29 -19.77 -16.94
N GLU A 12 -30.17 -19.01 -15.84
CA GLU A 12 -29.42 -17.74 -15.84
C GLU A 12 -27.90 -17.95 -15.88
N TYR A 13 -27.39 -19.05 -15.31
CA TYR A 13 -25.95 -19.34 -15.30
C TYR A 13 -25.39 -19.69 -16.68
N VAL A 14 -26.21 -20.27 -17.57
CA VAL A 14 -25.81 -20.66 -18.93
C VAL A 14 -25.75 -19.46 -19.89
N CYS A 15 -26.46 -18.36 -19.61
CA CYS A 15 -26.47 -17.18 -20.48
C CYS A 15 -25.30 -16.21 -20.26
N ILE A 16 -24.62 -16.24 -19.10
CA ILE A 16 -23.56 -15.27 -18.78
C ILE A 16 -22.22 -15.64 -19.43
N SER A 17 -22.04 -16.89 -19.88
CA SER A 17 -20.77 -17.36 -20.48
C SER A 17 -20.64 -17.12 -22.00
N ALA A 18 -21.64 -16.51 -22.66
CA ALA A 18 -21.67 -16.38 -24.13
C ALA A 18 -21.44 -14.97 -24.68
N ALA A 19 -21.13 -13.97 -23.84
CA ALA A 19 -20.91 -12.60 -24.31
C ALA A 19 -19.48 -12.09 -24.02
N SER A 20 -18.54 -12.44 -24.89
CA SER A 20 -17.35 -11.62 -25.19
C SER A 20 -16.81 -12.02 -26.56
N LEU A 21 -17.22 -11.27 -27.58
CA LEU A 21 -16.67 -11.33 -28.94
C LEU A 21 -15.32 -10.62 -29.00
N ASP A 22 -14.36 -11.35 -29.58
CA ASP A 22 -13.34 -10.98 -30.56
C ASP A 22 -13.06 -9.48 -30.86
N SER A 23 -11.79 -9.10 -30.73
CA SER A 23 -11.16 -8.11 -31.62
C SER A 23 -9.65 -8.38 -31.70
N GLY A 24 -9.19 -8.86 -32.86
CA GLY A 24 -7.79 -9.18 -33.11
C GLY A 24 -6.86 -7.97 -33.28
N PHE A 25 -5.55 -8.24 -33.31
CA PHE A 25 -4.60 -7.47 -34.13
C PHE A 25 -3.37 -8.32 -34.44
N HIS A 26 -3.00 -8.34 -35.73
CA HIS A 26 -1.76 -8.88 -36.27
C HIS A 26 -0.55 -8.05 -35.79
N VAL A 27 0.56 -8.70 -35.45
CA VAL A 27 1.88 -8.04 -35.39
C VAL A 27 2.83 -8.80 -36.31
N GLY A 28 3.05 -8.20 -37.48
CA GLY A 28 4.18 -8.46 -38.35
C GLY A 28 5.28 -7.41 -38.12
N THR A 29 6.52 -7.89 -38.17
CA THR A 29 7.82 -7.24 -38.36
C THR A 29 7.81 -5.85 -39.01
N ASP A 30 8.51 -4.85 -38.46
CA ASP A 30 9.84 -4.38 -38.92
C ASP A 30 10.32 -3.13 -38.16
N GLY A 31 11.64 -2.91 -38.12
CA GLY A 31 12.30 -1.99 -37.20
C GLY A 31 12.31 -0.50 -37.53
N SER A 32 12.77 0.30 -36.57
CA SER A 32 13.61 1.50 -36.78
C SER A 32 14.05 2.09 -35.43
N ASN A 33 15.36 2.27 -35.32
CA ASN A 33 16.08 2.97 -34.26
C ASN A 33 15.95 4.49 -34.47
N PRO A 34 15.99 5.31 -33.40
CA PRO A 34 16.89 6.47 -33.48
C PRO A 34 17.66 6.74 -32.18
N GLN A 35 18.97 6.52 -32.28
CA GLN A 35 20.09 7.39 -31.88
C GLN A 35 19.78 8.62 -30.99
N LEU A 36 20.46 8.70 -29.82
CA LEU A 36 20.70 9.97 -29.12
C LEU A 36 22.16 10.08 -28.60
N HIS A 37 22.95 10.81 -29.38
CA HIS A 37 24.07 11.72 -29.05
C HIS A 37 25.14 11.35 -28.02
N ASP A 38 26.30 10.97 -28.58
CA ASP A 38 27.66 11.09 -28.06
C ASP A 38 28.11 12.57 -27.98
N LEU A 39 28.81 12.95 -26.91
CA LEU A 39 29.69 14.12 -26.91
C LEU A 39 30.80 14.02 -25.82
N GLY A 40 32.00 13.61 -26.27
CA GLY A 40 33.22 14.39 -26.02
C GLY A 40 34.04 14.11 -24.75
N SER A 41 35.03 13.24 -24.89
CA SER A 41 36.24 13.19 -24.06
C SER A 41 37.14 14.39 -24.36
N VAL A 42 37.40 15.25 -23.35
CA VAL A 42 38.48 16.24 -23.38
C VAL A 42 39.31 16.12 -22.10
N THR A 43 40.58 15.79 -22.29
CA THR A 43 41.67 15.80 -21.31
C THR A 43 41.90 17.19 -20.74
N GLY A 44 41.79 17.34 -19.41
CA GLY A 44 42.19 18.53 -18.67
C GLY A 44 42.76 18.15 -17.30
N SER A 45 44.07 18.27 -17.14
CA SER A 45 44.78 18.10 -15.87
C SER A 45 44.62 19.36 -15.01
N ILE A 46 43.80 19.32 -13.96
CA ILE A 46 43.85 20.29 -12.86
C ILE A 46 43.69 19.55 -11.52
N SER A 47 44.69 19.76 -10.68
CA SER A 47 44.83 19.23 -9.32
C SER A 47 43.66 19.67 -8.43
N GLY A 48 42.93 18.71 -7.86
CA GLY A 48 41.85 18.94 -6.90
C GLY A 48 41.67 17.71 -6.02
N ARG A 49 42.27 17.74 -4.83
CA ARG A 49 42.19 16.66 -3.84
C ARG A 49 40.83 16.73 -3.14
N SER A 50 39.78 16.23 -3.77
CA SER A 50 38.46 16.06 -3.15
C SER A 50 38.27 14.59 -2.82
N SER A 51 38.59 14.23 -1.57
CA SER A 51 38.24 12.93 -1.00
C SER A 51 36.72 12.81 -0.98
N ALA A 52 36.14 12.23 -2.01
CA ALA A 52 34.76 11.75 -1.99
C ALA A 52 34.71 10.59 -0.99
N ILE A 53 34.33 10.90 0.26
CA ILE A 53 33.92 9.89 1.22
C ILE A 53 32.72 9.20 0.57
N ARG A 54 32.95 8.02 -0.01
CA ARG A 54 31.91 7.11 -0.45
C ARG A 54 31.20 6.65 0.83
N THR A 55 30.24 7.43 1.32
CA THR A 55 29.21 6.91 2.21
C THR A 55 28.41 5.94 1.35
N LYS A 56 28.84 4.67 1.37
CA LYS A 56 28.01 3.54 0.98
C LYS A 56 26.81 3.60 1.92
N SER A 57 25.74 4.26 1.45
CA SER A 57 24.44 4.19 2.11
C SER A 57 24.14 2.70 2.31
N PRO A 58 23.87 2.23 3.53
CA PRO A 58 23.48 0.85 3.73
C PRO A 58 22.19 0.69 2.92
N ALA A 59 22.23 -0.14 1.88
CA ALA A 59 21.00 -0.58 1.25
C ALA A 59 20.20 -1.26 2.37
N LEU A 60 19.12 -0.60 2.82
CA LEU A 60 18.09 -1.21 3.63
C LEU A 60 17.52 -2.35 2.77
N SER A 61 18.08 -3.54 2.95
CA SER A 61 17.47 -4.78 2.51
C SER A 61 16.24 -4.97 3.40
N PHE A 62 15.10 -4.46 2.96
CA PHE A 62 13.82 -4.81 3.55
C PHE A 62 13.61 -6.32 3.36
N PRO A 63 13.15 -7.03 4.39
CA PRO A 63 12.85 -8.45 4.29
C PRO A 63 11.86 -8.70 3.16
N SER A 64 11.99 -9.87 2.55
CA SER A 64 11.18 -10.41 1.47
C SER A 64 9.71 -10.00 1.58
N ASN A 65 9.26 -9.42 0.48
CA ASN A 65 7.92 -8.98 0.15
C ASN A 65 6.97 -10.19 0.15
N ASP A 66 6.59 -10.68 1.33
CA ASP A 66 5.37 -11.46 1.49
C ASP A 66 4.23 -10.49 1.21
N SER A 67 3.88 -10.37 -0.07
CA SER A 67 2.79 -9.51 -0.51
C SER A 67 1.51 -10.08 0.08
N VAL A 68 1.05 -9.50 1.18
CA VAL A 68 -0.26 -9.84 1.75
C VAL A 68 -1.34 -9.49 0.74
N SER A 69 -2.37 -10.31 0.64
CA SER A 69 -3.61 -10.00 -0.07
C SER A 69 -4.66 -9.43 0.89
N CYS A 70 -5.76 -8.90 0.36
CA CYS A 70 -6.89 -8.46 1.20
C CYS A 70 -7.47 -9.63 2.01
N GLU A 71 -7.48 -10.83 1.42
CA GLU A 71 -8.00 -12.06 2.01
C GLU A 71 -7.10 -12.57 3.13
N ASP A 72 -5.78 -12.39 3.02
CA ASP A 72 -4.82 -12.71 4.10
C ASP A 72 -5.00 -11.80 5.32
N LEU A 73 -5.58 -10.62 5.13
CA LEU A 73 -5.98 -9.70 6.20
C LEU A 73 -7.41 -9.94 6.68
N GLU A 74 -7.97 -11.12 6.43
CA GLU A 74 -9.35 -11.49 6.77
C GLU A 74 -10.39 -10.48 6.23
N GLY A 75 -10.03 -9.84 5.10
CA GLY A 75 -10.87 -8.89 4.40
C GLY A 75 -11.62 -9.52 3.24
N ALA A 76 -12.58 -8.77 2.69
CA ALA A 76 -13.31 -9.15 1.49
C ALA A 76 -13.01 -8.21 0.32
N GLY A 77 -12.73 -8.77 -0.86
CA GLY A 77 -12.42 -8.02 -2.08
C GLY A 77 -10.93 -8.01 -2.41
N SER A 78 -10.43 -6.90 -2.97
CA SER A 78 -9.01 -6.78 -3.34
C SER A 78 -8.52 -5.33 -3.28
N PHE A 79 -7.21 -5.13 -3.15
CA PHE A 79 -6.60 -3.79 -3.11
C PHE A 79 -6.74 -3.01 -4.42
N ASN A 80 -7.03 -3.66 -5.55
CA ASN A 80 -7.30 -2.99 -6.83
C ASN A 80 -8.78 -2.59 -7.01
N THR A 81 -9.67 -3.03 -6.12
CA THR A 81 -11.11 -2.73 -6.17
C THR A 81 -11.55 -2.03 -4.88
N THR A 82 -12.22 -2.73 -3.97
CA THR A 82 -12.43 -2.29 -2.60
C THR A 82 -12.07 -3.45 -1.70
N CYS A 83 -11.16 -3.22 -0.76
CA CYS A 83 -10.85 -4.18 0.30
C CYS A 83 -11.58 -3.76 1.58
N LEU A 84 -12.49 -4.62 2.02
CA LEU A 84 -13.26 -4.45 3.25
C LEU A 84 -12.57 -5.22 4.38
N LEU A 85 -11.93 -4.51 5.31
CA LEU A 85 -11.33 -5.11 6.49
C LEU A 85 -12.39 -5.24 7.57
N SER A 86 -12.76 -6.48 7.90
CA SER A 86 -13.87 -6.81 8.81
C SER A 86 -13.42 -7.43 10.13
N ALA A 87 -12.12 -7.74 10.25
CA ALA A 87 -11.53 -8.41 11.41
C ALA A 87 -10.45 -7.54 12.06
N ASN A 88 -10.20 -7.82 13.34
CA ASN A 88 -9.11 -7.19 14.07
C ASN A 88 -7.76 -7.76 13.60
N LEU A 89 -6.79 -6.87 13.39
CA LEU A 89 -5.46 -7.25 12.91
C LEU A 89 -4.42 -6.96 14.00
N TYR A 90 -3.68 -8.00 14.39
CA TYR A 90 -2.58 -7.91 15.35
C TYR A 90 -1.28 -8.25 14.65
N LEU A 91 -0.63 -7.22 14.12
CA LEU A 91 0.54 -7.33 13.27
C LEU A 91 1.81 -7.51 14.11
N SER A 92 2.64 -8.45 13.69
CA SER A 92 3.97 -8.72 14.27
C SER A 92 5.12 -8.19 13.39
N SER A 93 4.81 -7.44 12.35
CA SER A 93 5.76 -6.84 11.42
C SER A 93 5.12 -5.67 10.68
N ASP A 94 5.92 -4.94 9.91
CA ASP A 94 5.44 -3.90 9.01
C ASP A 94 4.38 -4.44 8.05
N LEU A 95 3.40 -3.59 7.73
CA LEU A 95 2.35 -3.89 6.76
C LEU A 95 2.40 -2.84 5.66
N SER A 96 2.58 -3.27 4.41
CA SER A 96 2.51 -2.38 3.25
C SER A 96 1.49 -2.89 2.26
N ILE A 97 0.47 -2.06 2.02
CA ILE A 97 -0.63 -2.33 1.10
C ILE A 97 -0.49 -1.41 -0.10
N TYR A 98 -0.56 -2.01 -1.30
CA TYR A 98 -0.51 -1.29 -2.57
C TYR A 98 -1.70 -1.69 -3.45
N GLY A 99 -2.36 -0.72 -4.08
CA GLY A 99 -3.40 -1.04 -5.06
C GLY A 99 -4.04 0.17 -5.74
N LEU A 100 -4.86 -0.10 -6.75
CA LEU A 100 -5.60 0.95 -7.47
C LEU A 100 -6.97 1.29 -6.85
N GLY A 101 -7.35 0.55 -5.82
CA GLY A 101 -8.70 0.55 -5.26
C GLY A 101 -8.87 1.39 -4.01
N ASN A 102 -9.74 0.91 -3.13
CA ASN A 102 -10.12 1.54 -1.87
C ASN A 102 -9.86 0.60 -0.69
N ILE A 103 -9.66 1.18 0.49
CA ILE A 103 -9.62 0.46 1.77
C ILE A 103 -10.77 0.94 2.63
N GLU A 104 -11.57 0.01 3.15
CA GLU A 104 -12.58 0.31 4.16
C GLU A 104 -12.32 -0.54 5.39
N ILE A 105 -11.97 0.13 6.49
CA ILE A 105 -11.91 -0.49 7.81
C ILE A 105 -13.31 -0.39 8.39
N LEU A 106 -13.98 -1.52 8.61
CA LEU A 106 -15.35 -1.53 9.11
C LEU A 106 -15.44 -1.04 10.56
N PRO A 107 -16.64 -0.62 11.02
CA PRO A 107 -16.83 -0.18 12.39
C PRO A 107 -16.34 -1.19 13.42
N HIS A 108 -15.75 -0.69 14.51
CA HIS A 108 -15.20 -1.47 15.63
C HIS A 108 -14.03 -2.39 15.29
N VAL A 109 -13.42 -2.25 14.11
CA VAL A 109 -12.19 -2.96 13.75
C VAL A 109 -10.97 -2.31 14.43
N TYR A 110 -10.11 -3.14 14.99
CA TYR A 110 -8.86 -2.75 15.64
C TYR A 110 -7.66 -3.27 14.87
N ILE A 111 -6.78 -2.37 14.42
CA ILE A 111 -5.52 -2.72 13.75
C ILE A 111 -4.38 -2.27 14.66
N SER A 112 -3.51 -3.20 15.04
CA SER A 112 -2.44 -2.95 15.99
C SER A 112 -1.11 -3.51 15.51
N CYS A 113 -0.06 -2.70 15.58
CA CYS A 113 1.31 -3.14 15.48
C CYS A 113 2.14 -2.49 16.59
N LEU A 114 2.33 -3.22 17.69
CA LEU A 114 2.95 -2.71 18.93
C LEU A 114 4.47 -2.88 18.99
N ILE A 115 5.11 -3.14 17.85
CA ILE A 115 6.56 -3.29 17.76
C ILE A 115 7.18 -1.91 17.56
N GLU A 116 8.31 -1.65 18.24
CA GLU A 116 9.01 -0.39 18.09
C GLU A 116 9.39 -0.14 16.63
N GLY A 117 8.95 1.01 16.09
CA GLY A 117 9.20 1.37 14.69
C GLY A 117 8.32 0.67 13.66
N CYS A 118 7.33 -0.15 14.08
CA CYS A 118 6.44 -0.82 13.13
C CYS A 118 5.68 0.19 12.26
N THR A 119 5.78 0.00 10.95
CA THR A 119 5.19 0.88 9.95
C THR A 119 4.02 0.20 9.26
N ILE A 120 2.86 0.86 9.28
CA ILE A 120 1.72 0.50 8.46
C ILE A 120 1.63 1.51 7.32
N ASN A 121 1.62 1.05 6.08
CA ASN A 121 1.55 1.88 4.89
C ASN A 121 0.37 1.45 4.02
N PHE A 122 -0.57 2.37 3.82
CA PHE A 122 -1.66 2.22 2.87
C PHE A 122 -1.37 3.11 1.67
N ASN A 123 -1.05 2.50 0.54
CA ASN A 123 -0.82 3.18 -0.72
C ASN A 123 -1.86 2.74 -1.75
N VAL A 124 -2.92 3.52 -1.88
CA VAL A 124 -4.02 3.24 -2.81
C VAL A 124 -4.35 4.47 -3.64
N SER A 125 -4.80 4.31 -4.89
CA SER A 125 -5.22 5.48 -5.68
C SER A 125 -6.63 5.98 -5.33
N GLY A 126 -7.48 5.13 -4.76
CA GLY A 126 -8.83 5.48 -4.35
C GLY A 126 -8.89 6.14 -2.98
N TYR A 127 -9.87 5.75 -2.16
CA TYR A 127 -10.03 6.30 -0.81
C TYR A 127 -9.71 5.29 0.29
N VAL A 128 -9.45 5.84 1.48
CA VAL A 128 -9.36 5.09 2.73
C VAL A 128 -10.46 5.57 3.67
N ARG A 129 -11.35 4.67 4.11
CA ARG A 129 -12.37 4.95 5.11
C ARG A 129 -12.11 4.17 6.39
N ILE A 130 -12.07 4.88 7.51
CA ILE A 130 -11.96 4.31 8.85
C ILE A 130 -13.33 4.44 9.51
N GLY A 131 -13.99 3.31 9.69
CA GLY A 131 -15.37 3.21 10.18
C GLY A 131 -15.53 3.64 11.63
N GLN A 132 -16.78 3.81 12.04
CA GLN A 132 -17.13 4.25 13.38
C GLN A 132 -16.44 3.42 14.48
N ASN A 133 -15.85 4.09 15.47
CA ASN A 133 -15.14 3.44 16.59
C ASN A 133 -14.01 2.47 16.18
N ALA A 134 -13.57 2.46 14.93
CA ALA A 134 -12.39 1.71 14.52
C ALA A 134 -11.12 2.40 15.02
N ALA A 135 -10.07 1.63 15.29
CA ALA A 135 -8.84 2.19 15.83
C ALA A 135 -7.59 1.55 15.21
N ILE A 136 -6.61 2.39 14.89
CA ILE A 136 -5.30 1.98 14.39
C ILE A 136 -4.24 2.42 15.39
N LEU A 137 -3.45 1.48 15.89
CA LEU A 137 -2.31 1.72 16.78
C LEU A 137 -1.03 1.17 16.15
N ALA A 138 -0.08 2.04 15.81
CA ALA A 138 1.17 1.64 15.16
C ALA A 138 2.34 2.53 15.58
N GLY A 139 3.58 2.14 15.29
CA GLY A 139 4.74 3.03 15.47
C GLY A 139 4.69 4.20 14.49
N SER A 140 4.55 3.89 13.21
CA SER A 140 4.38 4.83 12.10
C SER A 140 3.22 4.41 11.22
N LEU A 141 2.51 5.38 10.66
CA LEU A 141 1.36 5.15 9.79
C LEU A 141 1.41 6.13 8.62
N VAL A 142 1.33 5.61 7.41
CA VAL A 142 1.36 6.40 6.17
C VAL A 142 0.11 6.07 5.35
N PHE A 143 -0.64 7.11 4.97
CA PHE A 143 -1.72 7.01 3.99
C PHE A 143 -1.33 7.79 2.74
N SER A 144 -1.25 7.10 1.62
CA SER A 144 -1.23 7.68 0.28
C SER A 144 -2.55 7.26 -0.39
N ALA A 145 -3.49 8.20 -0.46
CA ALA A 145 -4.82 8.00 -0.99
C ALA A 145 -5.35 9.29 -1.60
N ALA A 146 -6.29 9.21 -2.55
CA ALA A 146 -6.95 10.39 -3.10
C ALA A 146 -7.83 11.08 -2.05
N ASN A 147 -8.50 10.30 -1.20
CA ASN A 147 -9.32 10.80 -0.11
C ASN A 147 -9.20 9.91 1.12
N MET A 148 -9.35 10.51 2.30
CA MET A 148 -9.39 9.79 3.57
C MET A 148 -10.58 10.26 4.39
N THR A 149 -11.28 9.35 5.06
CA THR A 149 -12.41 9.67 5.95
C THR A 149 -12.26 8.91 7.25
N LEU A 150 -12.34 9.64 8.37
CA LEU A 150 -12.50 9.08 9.71
C LEU A 150 -13.94 9.32 10.16
N GLU A 151 -14.64 8.23 10.48
CA GLU A 151 -15.99 8.32 11.04
C GLU A 151 -15.96 8.61 12.54
N ASN A 152 -17.15 8.82 13.12
CA ASN A 152 -17.28 9.18 14.54
C ASN A 152 -16.60 8.15 15.47
N GLY A 153 -15.81 8.63 16.43
CA GLY A 153 -15.08 7.77 17.37
C GLY A 153 -13.94 6.96 16.74
N ALA A 154 -13.67 7.10 15.45
CA ALA A 154 -12.48 6.51 14.85
C ALA A 154 -11.21 7.16 15.43
N SER A 155 -10.16 6.37 15.63
CA SER A 155 -8.90 6.87 16.19
C SER A 155 -7.67 6.32 15.49
N ILE A 156 -6.65 7.17 15.41
CA ILE A 156 -5.31 6.80 14.93
C ILE A 156 -4.36 7.21 16.04
N ASN A 157 -3.61 6.25 16.57
CA ASN A 157 -2.62 6.48 17.59
C ASN A 157 -1.26 5.99 17.07
N THR A 158 -0.30 6.90 16.96
CA THR A 158 1.05 6.59 16.49
C THR A 158 2.06 6.81 17.59
N THR A 159 2.83 5.77 17.93
CA THR A 159 3.92 5.85 18.89
C THR A 159 5.21 6.13 18.11
N SER A 160 5.33 7.33 17.55
CA SER A 160 6.58 7.76 16.93
C SER A 160 7.66 7.77 18.02
N PHE A 161 8.61 6.84 17.95
CA PHE A 161 9.63 6.63 18.99
C PHE A 161 10.71 7.72 18.92
N GLY A 162 10.35 8.96 19.28
CA GLY A 162 11.29 10.06 19.52
C GLY A 162 12.19 9.86 20.74
N GLY A 163 12.03 8.74 21.46
CA GLY A 163 12.68 8.49 22.75
C GLY A 163 12.20 9.46 23.83
N ALA A 164 12.70 9.28 25.06
CA ALA A 164 12.56 10.32 26.06
C ALA A 164 13.38 11.55 25.63
N PRO A 165 12.87 12.78 25.81
CA PRO A 165 13.67 13.97 25.57
C PRO A 165 14.95 13.91 26.41
N PRO A 166 16.13 14.29 25.87
CA PRO A 166 17.36 14.32 26.65
C PRO A 166 17.18 15.25 27.86
N SER A 167 17.86 14.93 28.97
CA SER A 167 17.72 15.63 30.27
C SER A 167 17.84 17.16 30.17
N GLN A 168 18.53 17.64 29.14
CA GLN A 168 18.84 19.05 28.92
C GLN A 168 17.72 19.85 28.23
N THR A 169 16.59 19.23 27.89
CA THR A 169 15.49 19.89 27.12
C THR A 169 14.19 20.06 27.92
N SER A 170 14.25 20.07 29.25
CA SER A 170 13.12 20.52 30.09
C SER A 170 12.90 22.02 29.89
N GLY A 171 12.14 22.40 28.88
CA GLY A 171 11.65 23.76 28.71
C GLY A 171 10.74 24.13 29.86
N THR A 172 11.28 24.77 30.89
CA THR A 172 10.49 25.52 31.86
C THR A 172 9.99 26.77 31.13
N MET A 173 8.69 26.85 30.86
CA MET A 173 8.07 28.12 30.44
C MET A 173 8.11 29.05 31.66
N LEU A 174 8.94 30.09 31.59
CA LEU A 174 8.94 31.22 32.54
C LEU A 174 7.86 32.23 32.14
#